data_AF-A0A3A8NXG5-F1
#
_entry.id   AF-A0A3A8NXG5-F1
#
_cell.length_a   1.000
_cell.length_b   1.000
_cell.length_c   1.000
_cell.angle_alpha   90.00
_cell.angle_beta   90.00
_cell.angle_gamma   90.00
#
_symmetry.space_group_name_H-M   'P 1'
#
loop_
_entity.id
_entity.type
_entity.pdbx_description
1 polymer ?
#
loop_
_entity_poly.entity_id
_entity_poly.type
_entity_poly.pdbx_seq_one_letter_code
_entity_poly.pdbx_strand_id
1 'polypeptide(L)'
;MKADVSISPGAAFAAAVQKHGTQAHVDYDNSIVDAFPGFKRRPRIAVRGMFKTAKAERDPVPFWYETHPQTKAAGPVEDVDLRPEAGFEFHQDTQALKPTRAWIQVPRNLLEDPQSLAQFIDFRLLVRLNTAENQALCIGKGGEGVRGLLH
;
A
#
# COMPACT_ATOMS: atom_id res chain seq x y z
N MET A 1 -19.71 21.71 -8.87
CA MET A 1 -20.50 21.44 -7.66
C MET A 1 -19.70 20.53 -6.75
N LYS A 2 -19.37 21.00 -5.53
CA LYS A 2 -18.68 20.23 -4.51
C LYS A 2 -19.71 19.69 -3.52
N ALA A 3 -19.93 18.38 -3.58
CA ALA A 3 -20.13 17.49 -2.46
C ALA A 3 -20.19 16.10 -3.08
N ASP A 4 -19.17 15.27 -2.85
CA ASP A 4 -19.44 13.85 -2.88
C ASP A 4 -18.85 13.27 -1.61
N VAL A 5 -19.74 12.82 -0.74
CA VAL A 5 -19.36 12.02 0.42
C VAL A 5 -18.87 10.72 -0.20
N SER A 6 -17.55 10.62 -0.42
CA SER A 6 -16.93 9.42 -0.97
C SER A 6 -17.43 8.22 -0.18
N ILE A 7 -18.25 7.39 -0.81
CA ILE A 7 -18.86 6.21 -0.22
C ILE A 7 -17.74 5.40 0.46
N SER A 8 -17.93 4.97 1.71
CA SER A 8 -16.89 4.20 2.39
C SER A 8 -16.64 2.87 1.68
N PRO A 9 -15.43 2.27 1.78
CA PRO A 9 -15.16 0.99 1.14
C PRO A 9 -16.20 -0.08 1.51
N GLY A 10 -16.58 -0.16 2.78
CA GLY A 10 -17.63 -1.06 3.25
C GLY A 10 -18.99 -0.79 2.62
N ALA A 11 -19.39 0.47 2.45
CA ALA A 11 -20.66 0.80 1.81
C ALA A 11 -20.67 0.45 0.31
N ALA A 12 -19.54 0.65 -0.39
CA ALA A 12 -19.38 0.21 -1.78
C ALA A 12 -19.47 -1.34 -1.89
N PHE A 13 -18.81 -2.06 -0.98
CA PHE A 13 -18.87 -3.53 -0.94
C PHE A 13 -20.28 -4.04 -0.62
N ALA A 14 -20.97 -3.44 0.35
CA ALA A 14 -22.33 -3.82 0.69
C ALA A 14 -23.30 -3.64 -0.50
N ALA A 15 -23.17 -2.55 -1.26
CA ALA A 15 -23.93 -2.34 -2.48
C ALA A 15 -23.62 -3.39 -3.57
N ALA A 16 -22.37 -3.82 -3.70
CA ALA A 16 -22.00 -4.91 -4.61
C ALA A 16 -22.59 -6.26 -4.17
N VAL A 17 -22.61 -6.56 -2.87
CA VAL A 17 -23.25 -7.78 -2.32
C VAL A 17 -24.74 -7.82 -2.62
N GLN A 18 -25.45 -6.69 -2.55
CA GLN A 18 -26.86 -6.65 -2.94
C GLN A 18 -27.09 -7.00 -4.42
N LYS A 19 -26.16 -6.65 -5.31
CA LYS A 19 -26.28 -6.88 -6.76
C LYS A 19 -25.79 -8.27 -7.18
N HIS A 20 -24.73 -8.77 -6.55
CA HIS A 20 -23.98 -9.94 -7.01
C HIS A 20 -23.87 -11.06 -5.96
N GLY A 21 -24.46 -10.89 -4.78
CA GLY A 21 -24.43 -11.86 -3.70
C GLY A 21 -23.00 -12.20 -3.26
N THR A 22 -22.71 -13.50 -3.17
CA THR A 22 -21.40 -14.01 -2.74
C THR A 22 -20.29 -13.87 -3.79
N GLN A 23 -20.63 -13.44 -5.01
CA GLN A 23 -19.68 -13.15 -6.09
C GLN A 23 -19.32 -11.65 -6.16
N ALA A 24 -19.73 -10.86 -5.17
CA ALA A 24 -19.42 -9.44 -5.13
C ALA A 24 -17.91 -9.19 -5.07
N HIS A 25 -17.45 -8.30 -5.94
CA HIS A 25 -16.08 -7.82 -6.01
C HIS A 25 -16.10 -6.31 -6.18
N VAL A 26 -15.18 -5.61 -5.51
CA VAL A 26 -15.03 -4.16 -5.62
C VAL A 26 -13.54 -3.84 -5.64
N ASP A 27 -13.13 -3.10 -6.66
CA ASP A 27 -11.81 -2.51 -6.77
C ASP A 27 -11.83 -1.08 -6.22
N TYR A 28 -10.73 -0.69 -5.57
CA TYR A 28 -10.56 0.64 -4.99
C TYR A 28 -9.30 1.29 -5.53
N ASP A 29 -9.42 2.54 -5.97
CA ASP A 29 -8.30 3.32 -6.51
C ASP A 29 -7.49 4.06 -5.42
N ASN A 30 -7.83 3.88 -4.15
CA ASN A 30 -7.16 4.53 -3.02
C ASN A 30 -6.40 3.52 -2.14
N SER A 31 -5.33 4.01 -1.51
CA SER A 31 -4.62 3.25 -0.48
C SER A 31 -5.54 3.01 0.71
N ILE A 32 -5.55 1.78 1.23
CA ILE A 32 -6.30 1.42 2.45
C ILE A 32 -5.92 2.31 3.64
N VAL A 33 -4.68 2.83 3.67
CA VAL A 33 -4.24 3.78 4.70
C VAL A 33 -5.02 5.09 4.62
N ASP A 34 -5.27 5.59 3.42
CA ASP A 34 -6.02 6.83 3.20
C ASP A 34 -7.52 6.62 3.44
N ALA A 35 -7.99 5.41 3.18
CA ALA A 35 -9.39 5.02 3.36
C ALA A 35 -9.76 4.67 4.81
N PHE A 36 -8.79 4.41 5.70
CA PHE A 36 -9.07 3.87 7.04
C PHE A 36 -9.59 4.94 8.02
N PRO A 37 -10.87 4.89 8.44
CA PRO A 37 -11.44 5.93 9.29
C PRO A 37 -10.84 5.98 10.70
N GLY A 38 -10.27 4.88 11.17
CA GLY A 38 -9.74 4.76 12.53
C GLY A 38 -8.47 5.59 12.79
N PHE A 39 -7.69 5.95 11.75
CA PHE A 39 -6.53 6.84 11.91
C PHE A 39 -6.95 8.23 12.43
N LYS A 40 -8.16 8.71 12.08
CA LYS A 40 -8.69 9.98 12.59
C LYS A 40 -8.96 9.96 14.10
N ARG A 41 -9.24 8.79 14.68
CA ARG A 41 -9.65 8.65 16.10
C ARG A 41 -8.54 8.08 17.00
N ARG A 42 -7.58 7.33 16.46
CA ARG A 42 -6.40 6.83 17.18
C ARG A 42 -5.19 6.89 16.24
N PRO A 43 -4.36 7.94 16.31
CA PRO A 43 -3.17 8.04 15.47
C PRO A 43 -2.16 7.00 15.94
N ARG A 44 -2.22 5.80 15.36
CA ARG A 44 -1.10 4.87 15.36
C ARG A 44 -0.24 5.25 14.17
N ILE A 45 1.04 5.51 14.36
CA ILE A 45 1.94 5.72 13.22
C ILE A 45 2.12 4.35 12.55
N ALA A 46 1.52 4.17 11.38
CA ALA A 46 1.76 2.98 10.56
C ALA A 46 3.18 3.07 9.97
N VAL A 47 3.83 1.92 9.85
CA VAL A 47 5.15 1.75 9.23
C VAL A 47 5.11 2.26 7.80
N ARG A 48 4.01 2.03 7.07
CA ARG A 48 3.78 2.62 5.75
C ARG A 48 3.88 4.16 5.73
N GLY A 49 3.46 4.82 6.80
CA GLY A 49 3.56 6.28 6.94
C GLY A 49 4.98 6.80 7.09
N MET A 50 5.98 5.92 7.28
CA MET A 50 7.40 6.26 7.34
C MET A 50 8.09 6.19 5.98
N PHE A 51 7.41 5.66 4.95
CA PHE A 51 7.96 5.52 3.60
C PHE A 51 7.39 6.55 2.64
N LYS A 52 8.21 6.95 1.66
CA LYS A 52 7.69 7.60 0.46
C LYS A 52 6.81 6.59 -0.28
N THR A 53 5.61 7.02 -0.65
CA THR A 53 4.68 6.20 -1.42
C THR A 53 4.51 6.80 -2.81
N ALA A 54 4.36 5.94 -3.80
CA ALA A 54 4.07 6.31 -5.17
C ALA A 54 3.01 5.36 -5.72
N LYS A 55 2.15 5.86 -6.60
CA LYS A 55 1.23 5.02 -7.34
C LYS A 55 2.03 4.24 -8.39
N ALA A 56 1.84 2.92 -8.44
CA ALA A 56 2.39 2.08 -9.48
C ALA A 56 1.43 2.08 -10.68
N GLU A 57 1.94 2.41 -11.87
CA GLU A 57 1.16 2.39 -13.13
C GLU A 57 1.31 1.07 -13.89
N ARG A 58 2.28 0.22 -13.51
CA ARG A 58 2.54 -1.10 -14.10
C ARG A 58 3.28 -2.01 -13.12
N ASP A 59 3.30 -3.30 -13.42
CA ASP A 59 4.05 -4.33 -12.69
C ASP A 59 4.90 -5.13 -13.69
N PRO A 60 6.24 -5.23 -13.54
CA PRO A 60 7.07 -4.68 -12.47
C PRO A 60 7.27 -3.15 -12.54
N VAL A 61 7.43 -2.54 -11.37
CA VAL A 61 7.60 -1.08 -11.22
C VAL A 61 9.05 -0.68 -11.49
N PRO A 62 9.33 0.16 -12.49
CA PRO A 62 10.67 0.72 -12.68
C PRO A 62 10.97 1.77 -11.61
N PHE A 63 12.21 1.82 -11.13
CA PHE A 63 12.68 2.90 -10.27
C PHE A 63 14.12 3.26 -10.60
N TRP A 64 14.49 4.48 -10.24
CA TRP A 64 15.83 5.03 -10.43
C TRP A 64 16.40 5.42 -9.07
N TYR A 65 17.70 5.19 -8.90
CA TYR A 65 18.42 5.55 -7.68
C TYR A 65 19.87 5.86 -8.00
N GLU A 66 20.51 6.61 -7.10
CA GLU A 66 21.91 6.96 -7.17
C GLU A 66 22.68 6.19 -6.09
N THR A 67 23.92 5.80 -6.40
CA THR A 67 24.86 5.26 -5.40
C THR A 67 26.17 6.02 -5.45
N HIS A 68 26.97 5.90 -4.38
CA HIS A 68 28.39 6.24 -4.46
C HIS A 68 29.06 5.46 -5.60
N PRO A 69 30.08 6.04 -6.26
CA PRO A 69 30.80 5.37 -7.32
C PRO A 69 31.47 4.09 -6.77
N GLN A 70 31.13 2.95 -7.36
CA GLN A 70 31.73 1.67 -7.00
C GLN A 70 33.02 1.39 -7.77
N THR A 71 33.16 2.05 -8.92
CA THR A 71 34.34 1.95 -9.77
C THR A 71 34.98 3.32 -9.97
N LYS A 72 36.28 3.33 -10.29
CA LYS A 72 36.95 4.57 -10.64
C LYS A 72 36.34 5.10 -11.93
N ALA A 73 35.92 6.36 -11.93
CA ALA A 73 35.30 7.00 -13.09
C ALA A 73 36.17 6.79 -14.35
N ALA A 74 35.51 6.47 -15.47
CA ALA A 74 36.18 6.25 -16.76
C ALA A 74 36.85 7.51 -17.32
N GLY A 75 36.55 8.68 -16.75
CA GLY A 75 37.15 9.98 -17.06
C GLY A 75 37.09 10.93 -15.87
N PRO A 76 37.70 12.11 -15.97
CA PRO A 76 37.63 13.13 -14.92
C PRO A 76 36.17 13.59 -14.75
N VAL A 77 35.69 13.59 -13.52
CA VAL A 77 34.39 14.16 -13.15
C VAL A 77 34.65 15.55 -12.59
N GLU A 78 34.07 16.56 -13.22
CA GLU A 78 34.23 17.95 -12.80
C GLU A 78 33.66 18.16 -11.39
N ASP A 79 34.37 18.93 -10.58
CA ASP A 79 33.99 19.30 -9.21
C ASP A 79 33.76 18.16 -8.22
N VAL A 80 34.11 16.91 -8.53
CA VAL A 80 33.93 15.77 -7.61
C VAL A 80 34.67 15.96 -6.28
N ASP A 81 35.81 16.65 -6.30
CA ASP A 81 36.61 16.95 -5.10
C ASP A 81 35.93 17.99 -4.20
N LEU A 82 35.07 18.86 -4.77
CA LEU A 82 34.30 19.87 -4.03
C LEU A 82 32.89 19.39 -3.68
N ARG A 83 32.32 18.55 -4.53
CA ARG A 83 30.94 18.03 -4.49
C ARG A 83 30.97 16.54 -4.80
N PRO A 84 31.18 15.67 -3.80
CA PRO A 84 31.25 14.23 -4.00
C PRO A 84 30.03 13.62 -4.70
N GLU A 85 28.87 14.25 -4.57
CA GLU A 85 27.61 13.86 -5.21
C GLU A 85 27.67 13.96 -6.75
N ALA A 86 28.54 14.81 -7.30
CA ALA A 86 28.76 14.91 -8.75
C ALA A 86 29.30 13.58 -9.35
N GLY A 87 29.90 12.74 -8.51
CA GLY A 87 30.42 11.43 -8.90
C GLY A 87 29.45 10.27 -8.68
N PHE A 88 28.19 10.50 -8.29
CA PHE A 88 27.24 9.41 -8.06
C PHE A 88 26.90 8.66 -9.35
N GLU A 89 26.74 7.34 -9.22
CA GLU A 89 26.35 6.45 -10.32
C GLU A 89 24.82 6.34 -10.35
N PHE A 90 24.23 6.60 -11.52
CA PHE A 90 22.79 6.44 -11.75
C PHE A 90 22.46 5.01 -12.14
N HIS A 91 21.48 4.44 -11.45
CA HIS A 91 20.97 3.09 -11.69
C HIS A 91 19.50 3.12 -12.03
N GLN A 92 19.09 2.14 -12.82
CA GLN A 92 17.69 1.80 -13.05
C GLN A 92 17.50 0.33 -12.70
N ASP A 93 16.44 0.04 -11.96
CA ASP A 93 16.05 -1.32 -11.64
C ASP A 93 14.51 -1.45 -11.65
N THR A 94 14.01 -2.66 -11.46
CA THR A 94 12.58 -2.98 -11.46
C THR A 94 12.21 -3.81 -10.24
N GLN A 95 11.02 -3.55 -9.68
CA GLN A 95 10.50 -4.28 -8.54
C GLN A 95 9.10 -4.81 -8.83
N ALA A 96 8.93 -6.13 -8.73
CA ALA A 96 7.61 -6.76 -8.82
C ALA A 96 6.74 -6.36 -7.63
N LEU A 97 5.46 -6.05 -7.89
CA LEU A 97 4.47 -5.78 -6.85
C LEU A 97 4.11 -7.05 -6.11
N LYS A 98 4.04 -6.96 -4.78
CA LYS A 98 3.71 -8.10 -3.92
C LYS A 98 2.44 -7.82 -3.14
N PRO A 99 1.36 -8.58 -3.36
CA PRO A 99 0.08 -8.28 -2.74
C PRO A 99 0.08 -8.58 -1.25
N THR A 100 -0.51 -7.68 -0.47
CA THR A 100 -0.88 -7.97 0.92
C THR A 100 -2.34 -8.43 0.95
N ARG A 101 -2.62 -9.55 1.61
CA ARG A 101 -3.97 -10.14 1.69
C ARG A 101 -4.43 -10.25 3.13
N ALA A 102 -5.72 -10.06 3.36
CA ALA A 102 -6.37 -10.31 4.64
C ALA A 102 -7.80 -10.78 4.40
N TRP A 103 -8.35 -11.53 5.36
CA TRP A 103 -9.72 -12.04 5.31
C TRP A 103 -10.42 -11.91 6.66
N ILE A 104 -11.75 -11.87 6.59
CA ILE A 104 -12.65 -11.96 7.73
C ILE A 104 -13.73 -13.00 7.44
N GLN A 105 -14.27 -13.61 8.49
CA GLN A 105 -15.49 -14.41 8.37
C GLN A 105 -16.69 -13.47 8.54
N VAL A 106 -17.68 -13.61 7.65
CA VAL A 106 -18.92 -12.85 7.66
C VAL A 106 -20.07 -13.84 7.84
N PRO A 107 -20.89 -13.71 8.90
CA PRO A 107 -22.03 -14.59 9.09
C PRO A 107 -23.12 -14.28 8.06
N ARG A 108 -23.87 -15.30 7.62
CA ARG A 108 -24.81 -15.17 6.49
C ARG A 108 -25.86 -14.08 6.71
N ASN A 109 -26.40 -13.99 7.92
CA ASN A 109 -27.39 -12.97 8.30
C ASN A 109 -26.85 -11.53 8.20
N LEU A 110 -25.53 -11.32 8.31
CA LEU A 110 -24.94 -10.00 8.13
C LEU A 110 -24.96 -9.55 6.66
N LEU A 111 -25.06 -10.48 5.70
CA LEU A 111 -25.19 -10.14 4.28
C LEU A 111 -26.54 -9.51 3.94
N GLU A 112 -27.55 -9.70 4.80
CA GLU A 112 -28.91 -9.19 4.62
C GLU A 112 -29.07 -7.75 5.15
N ASP A 113 -28.12 -7.26 5.94
CA ASP A 113 -28.08 -5.90 6.48
C ASP A 113 -26.90 -5.11 5.86
N PRO A 114 -27.14 -4.30 4.83
CA PRO A 114 -26.08 -3.57 4.12
C PRO A 114 -25.37 -2.55 5.02
N GLN A 115 -26.08 -1.94 5.96
CA GLN A 115 -25.51 -0.92 6.84
C GLN A 115 -24.56 -1.56 7.84
N SER A 116 -24.99 -2.67 8.46
CA SER A 116 -24.14 -3.43 9.38
C SER A 116 -22.96 -4.09 8.66
N LEU A 117 -23.17 -4.62 7.45
CA LEU A 117 -22.10 -5.17 6.62
C LEU A 117 -21.04 -4.12 6.31
N ALA A 118 -21.46 -2.93 5.87
CA ALA A 118 -20.56 -1.83 5.57
C ALA A 118 -19.69 -1.46 6.77
N GLN A 119 -20.30 -1.27 7.94
CA GLN A 119 -19.56 -0.99 9.18
C GLN A 119 -18.60 -2.13 9.54
N PHE A 120 -19.03 -3.37 9.41
CA PHE A 120 -18.19 -4.53 9.73
C PHE A 120 -16.95 -4.60 8.84
N ILE A 121 -17.09 -4.34 7.54
CA ILE A 121 -15.98 -4.27 6.59
C ILE A 121 -15.03 -3.13 6.95
N ASP A 122 -15.56 -1.93 7.15
CA ASP A 122 -14.77 -0.72 7.45
C ASP A 122 -13.96 -0.87 8.76
N PHE A 123 -14.53 -1.51 9.78
CA PHE A 123 -13.89 -1.63 11.09
C PHE A 123 -13.10 -2.94 11.29
N ARG A 124 -13.30 -3.98 10.49
CA ARG A 124 -12.62 -5.28 10.68
C ARG A 124 -11.71 -5.64 9.54
N LEU A 125 -12.19 -5.59 8.30
CA LEU A 125 -11.37 -5.99 7.16
C LEU A 125 -10.25 -4.98 6.90
N LEU A 126 -10.58 -3.68 6.84
CA LEU A 126 -9.59 -2.63 6.60
C LEU A 126 -8.52 -2.58 7.72
N VAL A 127 -8.92 -2.78 8.98
CA VAL A 127 -7.98 -2.89 10.12
C VAL A 127 -7.03 -4.06 9.94
N ARG A 128 -7.56 -5.24 9.59
CA ARG A 128 -6.73 -6.44 9.39
C ARG A 128 -5.76 -6.27 8.23
N LEU A 129 -6.22 -5.66 7.14
CA LEU A 129 -5.38 -5.40 5.98
C LEU A 129 -4.25 -4.42 6.30
N ASN A 130 -4.56 -3.34 7.01
CA ASN A 130 -3.54 -2.41 7.52
C ASN A 130 -2.56 -3.10 8.48
N THR A 131 -3.04 -3.98 9.36
CA THR A 131 -2.19 -4.74 10.27
C THR A 131 -1.26 -5.69 9.51
N ALA A 132 -1.80 -6.41 8.52
CA ALA A 132 -1.03 -7.32 7.67
C ALA A 132 0.06 -6.58 6.87
N GLU A 133 -0.27 -5.41 6.32
CA GLU A 133 0.69 -4.57 5.59
C GLU A 133 1.83 -4.10 6.50
N ASN A 134 1.50 -3.58 7.69
CA ASN A 134 2.51 -3.16 8.66
C ASN A 134 3.43 -4.32 9.07
N GLN A 135 2.87 -5.51 9.30
CA GLN A 135 3.67 -6.70 9.61
C GLN A 135 4.58 -7.10 8.44
N ALA A 136 4.07 -7.06 7.20
CA ALA A 136 4.86 -7.37 6.02
C ALA A 136 6.03 -6.38 5.84
N LEU A 137 5.80 -5.08 6.04
CA LEU A 137 6.83 -4.05 5.96
C LEU A 137 7.86 -4.12 7.10
N CYS A 138 7.46 -4.56 8.30
CA CYS A 138 8.39 -4.69 9.43
C CYS A 138 9.22 -5.97 9.38
N ILE A 139 8.56 -7.12 9.26
CA ILE A 139 9.14 -8.45 9.53
C ILE A 139 8.83 -9.47 8.42
N GLY A 140 8.41 -9.02 7.24
CA GLY A 140 8.14 -9.90 6.10
C GLY A 140 9.39 -10.69 5.71
N LYS A 141 9.23 -12.00 5.46
CA LYS A 141 10.35 -12.91 5.16
C LYS A 141 10.90 -12.80 3.74
N GLY A 142 10.27 -12.00 2.86
CA GLY A 142 10.58 -11.99 1.43
C GLY A 142 9.99 -13.19 0.67
N GLY A 143 10.60 -13.58 -0.45
CA GLY A 143 10.05 -14.60 -1.35
C GLY A 143 8.86 -14.07 -2.16
N GLU A 144 7.70 -14.73 -2.06
CA GLU A 144 6.44 -14.24 -2.66
C GLU A 144 5.88 -12.99 -1.95
N GLY A 145 6.32 -12.73 -0.72
CA GLY A 145 5.93 -11.57 0.08
C GLY A 145 6.98 -10.45 0.10
N VAL A 146 6.60 -9.32 0.68
CA VAL A 146 7.52 -8.19 0.94
C VAL A 146 8.59 -8.64 1.93
N ARG A 147 9.85 -8.23 1.69
CA ARG A 147 10.93 -8.36 2.68
C ARG A 147 10.86 -7.15 3.61
N GLY A 148 10.70 -7.41 4.90
CA GLY A 148 10.55 -6.37 5.91
C GLY A 148 11.89 -5.72 6.28
N LEU A 149 11.81 -4.53 6.90
CA LEU A 149 12.98 -3.76 7.35
C LEU A 149 13.88 -4.49 8.34
N LEU A 150 13.30 -5.38 9.15
CA LEU A 150 14.01 -6.06 10.24
C LEU A 150 14.53 -7.45 9.84
N HIS A 151 14.62 -7.75 8.54
CA HIS A 151 14.94 -9.09 8.01
C HIS A 151 16.10 -9.11 7.00
#